data_AF-A0A6I9MKZ0-F1
#
_entry.id   AF-A0A6I9MKZ0-F1
#
_cell.length_a   1.000
_cell.length_b   1.000
_cell.length_c   1.000
_cell.angle_alpha   90.00
_cell.angle_beta   90.00
_cell.angle_gamma   90.00
#
_symmetry.space_group_name_H-M   'P 1'
#
loop_
_entity.id
_entity.type
_entity.pdbx_description
1 polymer ?
#
loop_
_entity_poly.entity_id
_entity_poly.type
_entity_poly.pdbx_seq_one_letter_code
_entity_poly.pdbx_strand_id
1 'polypeptide(L)'
;MRSRIHNKMCLSRALLTGWVLLLVQVLCLEAVPISMDKTKVHVPEKKEPEEPPAASVDTGLHYDRYLREVIDFLEKDQHFREKLHNTDMEDIKQGKLAKELDFVSHHVRTKLDELKRQEVNRLRTLIKAKQDLEGGNDIAVDHQALLKQFEYLNHNNPHTFEVDDLDRLIKSATNDLENFDKDRHEEFKQYEMTKDHDRREHLKTLDDDERKKEEEHYDELRKKHADHPKVNHPVSLSQFLSPSFCCMVLQ
;
A
#
# COMPACT_ATOMS: atom_id res chain seq x y z
N MET A 1 7.61 -65.79 -30.53
CA MET A 1 7.72 -64.34 -30.23
C MET A 1 6.89 -63.89 -29.01
N ARG A 2 6.63 -64.74 -28.00
CA ARG A 2 5.73 -64.40 -26.86
C ARG A 2 6.43 -64.12 -25.51
N SER A 3 7.70 -64.48 -25.37
CA SER A 3 8.44 -64.33 -24.10
C SER A 3 9.10 -62.94 -23.91
N ARG A 4 9.43 -62.24 -25.00
CA ARG A 4 10.17 -60.97 -24.96
C ARG A 4 9.32 -59.74 -24.56
N ILE A 5 7.98 -59.87 -24.59
CA ILE A 5 7.03 -58.78 -24.29
C ILE A 5 6.68 -58.76 -22.79
N HIS A 6 6.58 -59.92 -22.14
CA HIS A 6 6.29 -59.97 -20.69
C HIS A 6 7.41 -59.37 -19.83
N ASN A 7 8.67 -59.53 -20.23
CA ASN A 7 9.80 -59.01 -19.45
C ASN A 7 9.85 -57.46 -19.47
N LYS A 8 9.40 -56.82 -20.57
CA LYS A 8 9.33 -55.35 -20.67
C LYS A 8 8.19 -54.76 -19.84
N MET A 9 7.05 -55.45 -19.76
CA MET A 9 5.91 -55.02 -18.95
C MET A 9 6.17 -55.17 -17.44
N CYS A 10 6.88 -56.21 -17.00
CA CYS A 10 7.26 -56.37 -15.59
C CYS A 10 8.27 -55.31 -15.14
N LEU A 11 9.27 -54.97 -15.96
CA LEU A 11 10.28 -53.98 -15.61
C LEU A 11 9.69 -52.56 -15.47
N SER A 12 8.78 -52.19 -16.38
CA SER A 12 8.09 -50.89 -16.33
C SER A 12 7.18 -50.75 -15.12
N ARG A 13 6.47 -51.82 -14.72
CA ARG A 13 5.64 -51.81 -13.51
C ARG A 13 6.48 -51.74 -12.23
N ALA A 14 7.62 -52.43 -12.18
CA ALA A 14 8.55 -52.35 -11.06
C ALA A 14 9.17 -50.95 -10.88
N LEU A 15 9.49 -50.28 -11.99
CA LEU A 15 10.01 -48.90 -11.97
C LEU A 15 8.94 -47.89 -11.53
N LEU A 16 7.69 -48.04 -12.00
CA LEU A 16 6.57 -47.20 -11.58
C LEU A 16 6.23 -47.40 -10.09
N THR A 17 6.19 -48.63 -9.60
CA THR A 17 5.95 -48.89 -8.17
C THR A 17 7.09 -48.37 -7.29
N GLY A 18 8.33 -48.45 -7.77
CA GLY A 18 9.49 -47.88 -7.07
C GLY A 18 9.43 -46.36 -6.97
N TRP A 19 9.01 -45.67 -8.04
CA TRP A 19 8.83 -44.22 -8.05
C TRP A 19 7.70 -43.75 -7.15
N VAL A 20 6.57 -44.49 -7.09
CA VAL A 20 5.47 -44.18 -6.17
C VAL A 20 5.90 -44.36 -4.71
N LEU A 21 6.66 -45.42 -4.40
CA LEU A 21 7.20 -45.63 -3.05
C LEU A 21 8.18 -44.52 -2.63
N LEU A 22 9.02 -44.06 -3.56
CA LEU A 22 9.93 -42.94 -3.33
C LEU A 22 9.18 -41.62 -3.09
N LEU A 23 8.12 -41.35 -3.87
CA LEU A 23 7.25 -40.19 -3.68
C LEU A 23 6.53 -40.20 -2.32
N VAL A 24 6.05 -41.37 -1.87
CA VAL A 24 5.42 -41.53 -0.55
C VAL A 24 6.44 -41.31 0.58
N GLN A 25 7.67 -41.81 0.44
CA GLN A 25 8.73 -41.58 1.43
C GLN A 25 9.15 -40.10 1.52
N VAL A 26 9.14 -39.37 0.40
CA VAL A 26 9.41 -37.92 0.40
C VAL A 26 8.29 -37.14 1.08
N LEU A 27 7.02 -37.54 0.90
CA LEU A 27 5.88 -36.92 1.58
C LEU A 27 5.84 -37.18 3.09
N CYS A 28 6.45 -38.28 3.57
CA CYS A 28 6.53 -38.59 5.00
C CYS A 28 7.61 -37.80 5.76
N LEU A 29 8.56 -37.14 5.08
CA LEU A 29 9.64 -36.38 5.72
C LEU A 29 9.25 -34.93 6.10
N GLU A 30 8.11 -34.42 5.61
CA GLU A 30 7.57 -33.10 5.98
C GLU A 30 6.53 -33.15 7.13
N ALA A 31 6.21 -34.33 7.66
CA ALA A 31 5.30 -34.46 8.79
C ALA A 31 6.05 -34.19 10.11
N VAL A 32 6.16 -32.92 10.48
CA VAL A 32 6.58 -32.48 11.82
C VAL A 32 5.66 -33.12 12.87
N PRO A 33 6.18 -33.81 13.90
CA PRO A 33 5.34 -34.44 14.91
C PRO A 33 4.70 -33.37 15.79
N ILE A 34 3.37 -33.23 15.71
CA ILE A 34 2.59 -32.41 16.63
C ILE A 34 2.58 -33.14 17.98
N SER A 35 3.43 -32.69 18.92
CA SER A 35 3.38 -33.10 20.32
C SER A 35 2.07 -32.60 20.93
N MET A 36 1.15 -33.52 21.25
CA MET A 36 -0.02 -33.22 22.06
C MET A 36 0.39 -33.17 23.53
N ASP A 37 0.96 -32.04 23.97
CA ASP A 37 1.22 -31.81 25.39
C ASP A 37 -0.02 -31.23 26.06
N LYS A 38 -0.64 -32.04 26.91
CA LYS A 38 -1.77 -31.67 27.78
C LYS A 38 -1.24 -30.79 28.91
N THR A 39 -1.49 -29.47 28.86
CA THR A 39 -1.34 -28.64 30.06
C THR A 39 -2.47 -27.63 30.21
N LYS A 40 -3.20 -27.81 31.31
CA LYS A 40 -4.00 -26.87 32.11
C LYS A 40 -4.40 -25.53 31.48
N VAL A 41 -5.72 -25.34 31.47
CA VAL A 41 -6.43 -24.07 31.57
C VAL A 41 -5.66 -23.09 32.46
N HIS A 42 -5.08 -22.07 31.84
CA HIS A 42 -4.87 -20.77 32.45
C HIS A 42 -5.54 -19.78 31.52
N VAL A 43 -6.59 -19.13 32.02
CA VAL A 43 -7.19 -17.96 31.37
C VAL A 43 -6.08 -16.93 31.19
N PRO A 44 -5.73 -16.51 29.96
CA PRO A 44 -4.90 -15.35 29.79
C PRO A 44 -5.80 -14.13 29.93
N GLU A 45 -5.55 -13.42 31.03
CA GLU A 45 -5.81 -12.01 31.23
C GLU A 45 -5.60 -11.21 29.93
N LYS A 46 -6.52 -10.28 29.66
CA LYS A 46 -6.49 -9.34 28.53
C LYS A 46 -5.09 -8.75 28.39
N LYS A 47 -4.33 -9.25 27.42
CA LYS A 47 -3.27 -8.45 26.81
C LYS A 47 -3.96 -7.44 25.92
N GLU A 48 -3.79 -6.18 26.24
CA GLU A 48 -3.94 -5.09 25.28
C GLU A 48 -3.20 -5.46 23.98
N PRO A 49 -3.68 -5.03 22.81
CA PRO A 49 -3.01 -5.32 21.56
C PRO A 49 -1.58 -4.76 21.65
N GLU A 50 -0.58 -5.64 21.72
CA GLU A 50 0.80 -5.26 21.43
C GLU A 50 0.79 -4.76 19.99
N GLU A 51 1.03 -3.47 19.81
CA GLU A 51 1.23 -2.88 18.49
C GLU A 51 2.35 -3.64 17.79
N PRO A 52 2.16 -4.05 16.52
CA PRO A 52 3.21 -4.73 15.78
C PRO A 52 4.45 -3.82 15.72
N PRO A 53 5.67 -4.39 15.79
CA PRO A 53 6.90 -3.62 15.67
C PRO A 53 6.85 -2.80 14.37
N ALA A 54 7.24 -1.53 14.46
CA ALA A 54 7.18 -0.52 13.40
C ALA A 54 7.88 -0.96 12.10
N ALA A 55 7.24 -1.84 11.33
CA ALA A 55 7.50 -2.00 9.92
C ALA A 55 7.03 -0.68 9.30
N SER A 56 8.00 0.11 8.84
CA SER A 56 7.81 1.32 8.05
C SER A 56 6.55 1.21 7.21
N VAL A 57 5.48 1.90 7.63
CA VAL A 57 4.15 1.76 7.02
C VAL A 57 4.24 2.23 5.58
N ASP A 58 4.40 1.33 4.62
CA ASP A 58 4.50 1.71 3.21
C ASP A 58 3.20 2.39 2.79
N THR A 59 3.28 3.70 2.56
CA THR A 59 2.16 4.56 2.14
C THR A 59 1.61 4.13 0.77
N GLY A 60 2.34 3.28 0.04
CA GLY A 60 2.02 2.93 -1.35
C GLY A 60 2.38 4.02 -2.35
N LEU A 61 2.97 5.14 -1.89
CA LEU A 61 3.47 6.21 -2.75
C LEU A 61 4.85 5.84 -3.29
N HIS A 62 5.04 5.98 -4.60
CA HIS A 62 6.31 5.66 -5.27
C HIS A 62 7.48 6.61 -4.91
N TYR A 63 7.20 7.69 -4.19
CA TYR A 63 8.16 8.65 -3.64
C TYR A 63 8.08 8.76 -2.11
N ASP A 64 7.41 7.82 -1.44
CA ASP A 64 7.28 7.78 0.02
C ASP A 64 8.64 7.90 0.73
N ARG A 65 9.64 7.16 0.24
CA ARG A 65 11.01 7.22 0.75
C ARG A 65 11.60 8.64 0.69
N TYR A 66 11.42 9.34 -0.43
CA TYR A 66 11.92 10.71 -0.60
C TYR A 66 11.20 11.67 0.34
N LEU A 67 9.87 11.54 0.45
CA LEU A 67 9.06 12.33 1.37
C LEU A 67 9.55 12.18 2.82
N ARG A 68 9.77 10.95 3.30
CA ARG A 68 10.28 10.69 4.65
C ARG A 68 11.65 11.30 4.87
N GLU A 69 12.59 11.05 3.97
CA GLU A 69 13.94 11.59 4.10
C GLU A 69 13.93 13.13 4.18
N VAL A 70 13.05 13.81 3.44
CA VAL A 70 12.86 15.26 3.52
C VAL A 70 12.31 15.68 4.88
N ILE A 71 11.22 15.04 5.35
CA ILE A 71 10.59 15.36 6.63
C ILE A 71 11.54 15.08 7.81
N ASP A 72 12.21 13.92 7.83
CA ASP A 72 13.16 13.53 8.88
C ASP A 72 14.30 14.54 9.04
N PHE A 73 14.76 15.15 7.94
CA PHE A 73 15.79 16.17 7.99
C PHE A 73 15.24 17.54 8.41
N LEU A 74 14.01 17.86 8.04
CA LEU A 74 13.33 19.08 8.47
C LEU A 74 13.02 19.06 9.97
N GLU A 75 12.67 17.91 10.54
CA GLU A 75 12.38 17.74 11.97
C GLU A 75 13.60 17.92 12.88
N LYS A 76 14.81 17.82 12.34
CA LYS A 76 16.05 18.10 13.09
C LYS A 76 16.21 19.58 13.40
N ASP A 77 15.53 20.45 12.66
CA ASP A 77 15.52 21.89 12.91
C ASP A 77 14.41 22.23 13.93
N GLN A 78 14.80 22.82 15.07
CA GLN A 78 13.87 23.11 16.16
C GLN A 78 12.73 24.05 15.71
N HIS A 79 13.06 25.11 14.95
CA HIS A 79 12.08 26.08 14.51
C HIS A 79 11.05 25.44 13.58
N PHE A 80 11.52 24.64 12.60
CA PHE A 80 10.63 23.96 11.68
C PHE A 80 9.77 22.90 12.37
N ARG A 81 10.34 22.13 13.29
CA ARG A 81 9.62 21.12 14.06
C ARG A 81 8.45 21.71 14.87
N GLU A 82 8.68 22.84 15.53
CA GLU A 82 7.61 23.54 16.27
C GLU A 82 6.49 24.01 15.33
N LYS A 83 6.83 24.48 14.13
CA LYS A 83 5.84 24.85 13.11
C LYS A 83 5.09 23.64 12.59
N LEU A 84 5.77 22.52 12.34
CA LEU A 84 5.15 21.27 11.89
C LEU A 84 4.10 20.76 12.90
N HIS A 85 4.40 20.80 14.20
CA HIS A 85 3.48 20.31 15.24
C HIS A 85 2.31 21.25 15.54
N ASN A 86 2.47 22.56 15.36
CA ASN A 86 1.45 23.55 15.70
C ASN A 86 0.54 23.95 14.52
N THR A 87 0.85 23.51 13.29
CA THR A 87 0.10 23.89 12.10
C THR A 87 -1.02 22.89 11.81
N ASP A 88 -2.23 23.38 11.60
CA ASP A 88 -3.38 22.55 11.22
C ASP A 88 -3.21 21.93 9.82
N MET A 89 -3.84 20.78 9.58
CA MET A 89 -3.79 20.07 8.30
C MET A 89 -4.24 20.94 7.11
N GLU A 90 -5.25 21.78 7.31
CA GLU A 90 -5.74 22.70 6.26
C GLU A 90 -4.72 23.79 5.93
N ASP A 91 -3.97 24.25 6.93
CA ASP A 91 -2.92 25.25 6.76
C ASP A 91 -1.67 24.65 6.09
N ILE A 92 -1.39 23.36 6.35
CA ILE A 92 -0.37 22.58 5.63
C ILE A 92 -0.76 22.46 4.15
N LYS A 93 -2.00 22.09 3.84
CA LYS A 93 -2.52 22.03 2.46
C LYS A 93 -2.46 23.38 1.72
N GLN A 94 -2.62 24.47 2.44
CA GLN A 94 -2.52 25.83 1.89
C GLN A 94 -1.07 26.27 1.60
N GLY A 95 -0.07 25.47 1.99
CA GLY A 95 1.34 25.78 1.76
C GLY A 95 1.93 26.79 2.75
N LYS A 96 1.28 27.03 3.89
CA LYS A 96 1.83 27.91 4.94
C LYS A 96 3.12 27.34 5.52
N LEU A 97 3.15 26.03 5.76
CA LEU A 97 4.31 25.31 6.27
C LEU A 97 5.52 25.41 5.32
N ALA A 98 5.29 25.36 4.00
CA ALA A 98 6.37 25.43 3.03
C ALA A 98 7.16 26.76 3.12
N LYS A 99 6.49 27.87 3.46
CA LYS A 99 7.13 29.19 3.61
C LYS A 99 8.09 29.24 4.80
N GLU A 100 7.90 28.39 5.80
CA GLU A 100 8.80 28.32 6.96
C GLU A 100 10.18 27.75 6.60
N LEU A 101 10.31 27.14 5.42
CA LEU A 101 11.57 26.62 4.89
C LEU A 101 12.65 27.72 4.74
N ASP A 102 12.27 28.98 4.56
CA ASP A 102 13.19 30.14 4.48
C ASP A 102 13.93 30.44 5.79
N PHE A 103 13.39 29.97 6.92
CA PHE A 103 13.99 30.19 8.24
C PHE A 103 14.80 29.00 8.74
N VAL A 104 14.82 27.90 7.98
CA VAL A 104 15.53 26.68 8.32
C VAL A 104 17.04 26.89 8.25
N SER A 105 17.78 26.24 9.15
CA SER A 105 19.25 26.32 9.18
C SER A 105 19.90 25.89 7.86
N HIS A 106 21.05 26.52 7.55
CA HIS A 106 21.79 26.25 6.31
C HIS A 106 22.18 24.78 6.16
N HIS A 107 22.51 24.09 7.26
CA HIS A 107 22.88 22.67 7.21
C HIS A 107 21.75 21.80 6.63
N VAL A 108 20.52 22.05 7.09
CA VAL A 108 19.34 21.35 6.58
C VAL A 108 19.08 21.72 5.13
N ARG A 109 19.17 23.01 4.76
CA ARG A 109 19.05 23.46 3.35
C ARG A 109 20.00 22.72 2.42
N THR A 110 21.29 22.66 2.76
CA THR A 110 22.29 21.92 1.95
C THR A 110 21.94 20.44 1.83
N LYS A 111 21.39 19.85 2.89
CA LYS A 111 20.99 18.45 2.84
C LYS A 111 19.75 18.22 1.97
N LEU A 112 18.78 19.14 2.01
CA LEU A 112 17.60 19.08 1.14
C LEU A 112 17.97 19.21 -0.34
N ASP A 113 18.93 20.08 -0.67
CA ASP A 113 19.48 20.19 -2.03
C ASP A 113 20.07 18.85 -2.51
N GLU A 114 20.79 18.16 -1.63
CA GLU A 114 21.36 16.84 -1.92
C GLU A 114 20.27 15.77 -2.10
N LEU A 115 19.27 15.73 -1.22
CA LEU A 115 18.14 14.79 -1.35
C LEU A 115 17.40 15.00 -2.67
N LYS A 116 17.15 16.26 -3.07
CA LYS A 116 16.55 16.59 -4.35
C LYS A 116 17.38 16.07 -5.53
N ARG A 117 18.71 16.29 -5.50
CA ARG A 117 19.61 15.78 -6.56
C ARG A 117 19.55 14.27 -6.67
N GLN A 118 19.54 13.57 -5.53
CA GLN A 118 19.45 12.12 -5.47
C GLN A 118 18.13 11.63 -6.09
N GLU A 119 17.02 12.28 -5.74
CA GLU A 119 15.71 11.93 -6.28
C GLU A 119 15.63 12.18 -7.79
N VAL A 120 16.09 13.34 -8.29
CA VAL A 120 16.14 13.61 -9.73
C VAL A 120 16.99 12.57 -10.47
N ASN A 121 18.12 12.15 -9.91
CA ASN A 121 18.98 11.12 -10.51
C ASN A 121 18.31 9.74 -10.52
N ARG A 122 17.57 9.40 -9.46
CA ARG A 122 16.74 8.18 -9.42
C ARG A 122 15.70 8.20 -10.54
N LEU A 123 14.98 9.30 -10.69
CA LEU A 123 13.96 9.47 -11.74
C LEU A 123 14.55 9.36 -13.14
N ARG A 124 15.69 9.99 -13.40
CA ARG A 124 16.41 9.85 -14.68
C ARG A 124 16.79 8.40 -14.98
N THR A 125 17.22 7.66 -13.97
CA THR A 125 17.58 6.24 -14.11
C THR A 125 16.36 5.39 -14.46
N LEU A 126 15.22 5.64 -13.80
CA LEU A 126 13.96 4.95 -14.09
C LEU A 126 13.45 5.24 -15.50
N ILE A 127 13.50 6.50 -15.93
CA ILE A 127 13.13 6.91 -17.29
C ILE A 127 14.00 6.17 -18.31
N LYS A 128 15.32 6.14 -18.09
CA LYS A 128 16.25 5.46 -18.99
C LYS A 128 15.95 3.95 -19.07
N ALA A 129 15.77 3.30 -17.92
CA ALA A 129 15.45 1.87 -17.87
C ALA A 129 14.12 1.56 -18.59
N LYS A 130 13.11 2.41 -18.44
CA LYS A 130 11.83 2.27 -19.15
C LYS A 130 12.01 2.38 -20.67
N GLN A 131 12.79 3.35 -21.14
CA GLN A 131 13.09 3.52 -22.57
C GLN A 131 13.84 2.32 -23.14
N ASP A 132 14.82 1.79 -22.41
CA ASP A 132 15.59 0.61 -22.82
C ASP A 132 14.69 -0.64 -22.97
N LEU A 133 13.64 -0.76 -22.15
CA LEU A 133 12.65 -1.85 -22.21
C LEU A 133 11.63 -1.67 -23.34
N GLU A 134 11.18 -0.45 -23.62
CA GLU A 134 10.15 -0.16 -24.63
C GLU A 134 10.67 -0.22 -26.08
N GLY A 135 11.94 -0.57 -26.29
CA GLY A 135 12.54 -0.76 -27.61
C GLY A 135 12.80 0.58 -28.30
N GLY A 136 13.90 1.22 -27.92
CA GLY A 136 14.30 2.57 -28.34
C GLY A 136 14.11 2.86 -29.83
N ASN A 137 13.16 3.74 -30.15
CA ASN A 137 13.31 4.56 -31.33
C ASN A 137 14.49 5.51 -31.07
N ASP A 138 15.48 5.54 -31.95
CA ASP A 138 16.72 6.35 -31.95
C ASP A 138 16.47 7.89 -31.95
N ILE A 139 15.26 8.31 -31.61
CA ILE A 139 14.86 9.69 -31.41
C ILE A 139 15.40 10.10 -30.04
N ALA A 140 16.23 11.14 -30.01
CA ALA A 140 16.71 11.75 -28.77
C ALA A 140 15.51 12.05 -27.85
N VAL A 141 15.28 11.18 -26.86
CA VAL A 141 14.17 11.34 -25.95
C VAL A 141 14.51 12.50 -25.01
N ASP A 142 13.65 13.51 -25.01
CA ASP A 142 13.79 14.62 -24.08
C ASP A 142 13.46 14.13 -22.67
N HIS A 143 14.50 13.75 -21.94
CA HIS A 143 14.41 13.29 -20.56
C HIS A 143 13.76 14.37 -19.67
N GLN A 144 13.91 15.65 -20.02
CA GLN A 144 13.28 16.75 -19.30
C GLN A 144 11.76 16.76 -19.48
N ALA A 145 11.26 16.39 -20.66
CA ALA A 145 9.83 16.29 -20.91
C ALA A 145 9.18 15.13 -20.14
N LEU A 146 9.88 13.99 -20.01
CA LEU A 146 9.38 12.85 -19.24
C LEU A 146 9.40 13.11 -17.73
N LEU A 147 10.34 13.90 -17.25
CA LEU A 147 10.38 14.33 -15.85
C LEU A 147 9.16 15.16 -15.44
N LYS A 148 8.44 15.79 -16.40
CA LYS A 148 7.19 16.51 -16.12
C LYS A 148 6.09 15.62 -15.56
N GLN A 149 6.17 14.29 -15.75
CA GLN A 149 5.23 13.34 -15.17
C GLN A 149 5.33 13.28 -13.64
N PHE A 150 6.48 13.64 -13.07
CA PHE A 150 6.68 13.65 -11.62
C PHE A 150 6.31 15.01 -11.05
N GLU A 151 5.01 15.21 -10.80
CA GLU A 151 4.44 16.52 -10.42
C GLU A 151 4.88 17.03 -9.03
N TYR A 152 5.34 16.12 -8.17
CA TYR A 152 5.76 16.41 -6.79
C TYR A 152 7.12 17.11 -6.67
N LEU A 153 7.84 17.32 -7.77
CA LEU A 153 9.19 17.93 -7.77
C LEU A 153 9.39 18.90 -8.93
N ASN A 154 10.07 20.03 -8.68
CA ASN A 154 10.47 20.94 -9.76
C ASN A 154 11.75 20.43 -10.46
N HIS A 155 11.58 19.84 -11.64
CA HIS A 155 12.66 19.32 -12.47
C HIS A 155 13.42 20.40 -13.28
N ASN A 156 12.91 21.65 -13.35
CA ASN A 156 13.60 22.75 -14.06
C ASN A 156 14.77 23.30 -13.24
N ASN A 157 14.71 23.16 -11.92
CA ASN A 157 15.81 23.46 -11.02
C ASN A 157 16.25 22.17 -10.28
N PRO A 158 17.11 21.32 -10.85
CA PRO A 158 17.46 20.03 -10.26
C PRO A 158 18.42 20.11 -9.06
N HIS A 159 18.96 21.30 -8.76
CA HIS A 159 20.12 21.44 -7.88
C HIS A 159 19.83 22.11 -6.54
N THR A 160 18.69 22.79 -6.43
CA THR A 160 18.28 23.54 -5.24
C THR A 160 16.85 23.15 -4.88
N PHE A 161 16.63 22.85 -3.60
CA PHE A 161 15.33 22.57 -3.02
C PHE A 161 14.70 23.88 -2.52
N GLU A 162 13.61 24.27 -3.17
CA GLU A 162 12.90 25.53 -2.94
C GLU A 162 11.61 25.31 -2.14
N VAL A 163 11.03 26.43 -1.68
CA VAL A 163 9.72 26.44 -1.01
C VAL A 163 8.66 25.74 -1.86
N ASP A 164 8.68 26.00 -3.17
CA ASP A 164 7.76 25.39 -4.13
C ASP A 164 7.90 23.87 -4.22
N ASP A 165 9.11 23.32 -4.01
CA ASP A 165 9.31 21.87 -4.01
C ASP A 165 8.65 21.21 -2.80
N LEU A 166 8.80 21.81 -1.62
CA LEU A 166 8.18 21.31 -0.40
C LEU A 166 6.65 21.40 -0.48
N ASP A 167 6.13 22.51 -1.01
CA ASP A 167 4.69 22.71 -1.21
C ASP A 167 4.11 21.66 -2.17
N ARG A 168 4.77 21.43 -3.31
CA ARG A 168 4.38 20.40 -4.28
C ARG A 168 4.44 19.01 -3.67
N LEU A 169 5.53 18.68 -2.98
CA LEU A 169 5.74 17.38 -2.37
C LEU A 169 4.62 17.05 -1.36
N ILE A 170 4.29 17.99 -0.48
CA ILE A 170 3.22 17.84 0.52
C ILE A 170 1.85 17.75 -0.15
N LYS A 171 1.56 18.63 -1.13
CA LYS A 171 0.27 18.64 -1.82
C LYS A 171 0.03 17.37 -2.62
N SER A 172 1.04 16.91 -3.37
CA SER A 172 0.96 15.64 -4.11
C SER A 172 0.76 14.48 -3.15
N ALA A 173 1.54 14.37 -2.08
CA ALA A 173 1.35 13.30 -1.08
C ALA A 173 -0.06 13.32 -0.46
N THR A 174 -0.57 14.52 -0.15
CA THR A 174 -1.91 14.69 0.42
C THR A 174 -2.99 14.28 -0.58
N ASN A 175 -2.88 14.72 -1.84
CA ASN A 175 -3.83 14.40 -2.88
C ASN A 175 -3.83 12.90 -3.22
N ASP A 176 -2.65 12.30 -3.34
CA ASP A 176 -2.50 10.89 -3.66
C ASP A 176 -3.06 10.02 -2.54
N LEU A 177 -2.85 10.40 -1.27
CA LEU A 177 -3.42 9.71 -0.12
C LEU A 177 -4.94 9.85 -0.01
N GLU A 178 -5.48 11.05 -0.28
CA GLU A 178 -6.93 11.27 -0.29
C GLU A 178 -7.62 10.52 -1.43
N ASN A 179 -6.94 10.38 -2.56
CA ASN A 179 -7.46 9.68 -3.73
C ASN A 179 -7.06 8.20 -3.82
N PHE A 180 -6.25 7.69 -2.89
CA PHE A 180 -5.70 6.33 -2.96
C PHE A 180 -6.80 5.26 -3.10
N ASP A 181 -7.92 5.45 -2.41
CA ASP A 181 -9.09 4.55 -2.42
C ASP A 181 -10.28 5.08 -3.22
N LYS A 182 -10.10 6.14 -4.01
CA LYS A 182 -11.20 6.79 -4.73
C LYS A 182 -11.87 5.86 -5.73
N ASP A 183 -11.10 5.14 -6.53
CA ASP A 183 -11.65 4.21 -7.52
C ASP A 183 -12.45 3.10 -6.83
N ARG A 184 -11.93 2.54 -5.72
CA ARG A 184 -12.67 1.54 -4.92
C ARG A 184 -13.96 2.11 -4.37
N HIS A 185 -13.96 3.36 -3.94
CA HIS A 185 -15.16 4.05 -3.45
C HIS A 185 -16.20 4.26 -4.57
N GLU A 186 -15.75 4.67 -5.75
CA GLU A 186 -16.60 4.87 -6.92
C GLU A 186 -17.18 3.55 -7.43
N GLU A 187 -16.37 2.49 -7.51
CA GLU A 187 -16.80 1.13 -7.85
C GLU A 187 -17.83 0.62 -6.85
N PHE A 188 -17.57 0.77 -5.55
CA PHE A 188 -18.53 0.40 -4.50
C PHE A 188 -19.85 1.15 -4.66
N LYS A 189 -19.79 2.46 -4.92
CA LYS A 189 -20.98 3.29 -5.15
C LYS A 189 -21.77 2.82 -6.38
N GLN A 190 -21.09 2.57 -7.51
CA GLN A 190 -21.74 2.09 -8.73
C GLN A 190 -22.37 0.71 -8.52
N TYR A 191 -21.67 -0.18 -7.82
CA TYR A 191 -22.16 -1.50 -7.48
C TYR A 191 -23.42 -1.42 -6.61
N GLU A 192 -23.40 -0.62 -5.53
CA GLU A 192 -24.56 -0.45 -4.65
C GLU A 192 -25.75 0.20 -5.38
N MET A 193 -25.53 1.17 -6.26
CA MET A 193 -26.59 1.75 -7.08
C MET A 193 -27.20 0.74 -8.05
N THR A 194 -26.37 -0.07 -8.71
CA THR A 194 -26.82 -1.11 -9.66
C THR A 194 -27.59 -2.20 -8.92
N LYS A 195 -27.06 -2.67 -7.80
CA LYS A 195 -27.71 -3.67 -6.95
C LYS A 195 -29.07 -3.21 -6.42
N ASP A 196 -29.18 -1.95 -6.00
CA ASP A 196 -30.48 -1.41 -5.56
C ASP A 196 -31.45 -1.22 -6.74
N HIS A 197 -30.96 -0.85 -7.93
CA HIS A 197 -31.77 -0.78 -9.13
C HIS A 197 -32.36 -2.15 -9.49
N ASP A 198 -31.51 -3.18 -9.62
CA ASP A 198 -31.93 -4.54 -9.94
C ASP A 198 -32.92 -5.09 -8.91
N ARG A 199 -32.69 -4.79 -7.62
CA ARG A 199 -33.62 -5.15 -6.53
C ARG A 199 -35.00 -4.51 -6.74
N ARG A 200 -35.06 -3.22 -7.07
CA ARG A 200 -36.34 -2.52 -7.32
C ARG A 200 -37.05 -3.09 -8.55
N GLU A 201 -36.33 -3.43 -9.60
CA GLU A 201 -36.92 -4.07 -10.78
C GLU A 201 -37.44 -5.48 -10.43
N HIS A 202 -36.70 -6.27 -9.66
CA HIS A 202 -37.14 -7.58 -9.19
C HIS A 202 -38.44 -7.49 -8.36
N LEU A 203 -38.53 -6.55 -7.41
CA LEU A 203 -39.73 -6.36 -6.59
C LEU A 203 -40.98 -5.99 -7.39
N LYS A 204 -40.83 -5.35 -8.57
CA LYS A 204 -41.95 -5.06 -9.48
C LYS A 204 -42.48 -6.32 -10.18
N THR A 205 -41.68 -7.36 -10.29
CA THR A 205 -42.07 -8.62 -10.95
C THR A 205 -42.79 -9.62 -10.04
N LEU A 206 -42.74 -9.40 -8.70
CA LEU A 206 -43.29 -10.31 -7.69
C LEU A 206 -44.72 -9.93 -7.24
N ASP A 207 -45.45 -10.93 -6.76
CA ASP A 207 -46.79 -10.77 -6.15
C ASP A 207 -46.71 -10.12 -4.75
N ASP A 208 -47.84 -9.63 -4.22
CA ASP A 208 -47.88 -8.82 -2.98
C ASP A 208 -47.33 -9.55 -1.74
N ASP A 209 -47.68 -10.84 -1.57
CA ASP A 209 -47.20 -11.65 -0.45
C ASP A 209 -45.71 -12.01 -0.57
N GLU A 210 -45.21 -12.18 -1.79
CA GLU A 210 -43.79 -12.48 -2.06
C GLU A 210 -42.92 -11.24 -1.90
N ARG A 211 -43.40 -10.08 -2.35
CA ARG A 211 -42.72 -8.78 -2.19
C ARG A 211 -42.46 -8.47 -0.71
N LYS A 212 -43.45 -8.71 0.15
CA LYS A 212 -43.32 -8.49 1.59
C LYS A 212 -42.26 -9.38 2.25
N LYS A 213 -42.19 -10.65 1.86
CA LYS A 213 -41.16 -11.59 2.36
C LYS A 213 -39.75 -11.21 1.90
N GLU A 214 -39.61 -10.79 0.64
CA GLU A 214 -38.33 -10.37 0.08
C GLU A 214 -37.81 -9.08 0.75
N GLU A 215 -38.71 -8.13 1.04
CA GLU A 215 -38.40 -6.92 1.79
C GLU A 215 -37.97 -7.22 3.23
N GLU A 216 -38.68 -8.10 3.93
CA GLU A 216 -38.34 -8.55 5.28
C GLU A 216 -36.94 -9.22 5.31
N HIS A 217 -36.66 -10.10 4.34
CA HIS A 217 -35.36 -10.75 4.20
C HIS A 217 -34.22 -9.75 3.92
N TYR A 218 -34.47 -8.74 3.08
CA TYR A 218 -33.50 -7.69 2.80
C TYR A 218 -33.20 -6.81 4.02
N ASP A 219 -34.22 -6.46 4.81
CA ASP A 219 -34.04 -5.72 6.04
C ASP A 219 -33.22 -6.48 7.09
N GLU A 220 -33.38 -7.81 7.17
CA GLU A 220 -32.53 -8.67 8.00
C GLU A 220 -31.07 -8.66 7.52
N LEU A 221 -30.84 -8.78 6.21
CA LEU A 221 -29.50 -8.68 5.63
C LEU A 221 -28.87 -7.32 5.93
N ARG A 222 -29.61 -6.22 5.78
CA ARG A 222 -29.11 -4.87 6.04
C ARG A 222 -28.68 -4.69 7.50
N LYS A 223 -29.46 -5.23 8.45
CA LYS A 223 -29.09 -5.24 9.87
C LYS A 223 -27.79 -6.00 10.12
N LYS A 224 -27.65 -7.21 9.53
CA LYS A 224 -26.42 -8.01 9.64
C LYS A 224 -25.18 -7.29 9.09
N HIS A 225 -25.31 -6.52 8.02
CA HIS A 225 -24.20 -5.73 7.46
C HIS A 225 -23.88 -4.50 8.31
N ALA A 226 -24.87 -3.91 9.01
CA ALA A 226 -24.64 -2.77 9.90
C ALA A 226 -23.81 -3.15 11.15
N ASP A 227 -23.93 -4.40 11.60
CA ASP A 227 -23.27 -4.90 12.82
C ASP A 227 -21.81 -5.35 12.61
N HIS A 228 -21.23 -5.15 11.41
CA HIS A 228 -19.82 -5.50 11.18
C HIS A 228 -18.86 -4.50 11.86
N PRO A 229 -17.70 -4.96 12.37
CA PRO A 229 -16.66 -4.07 12.88
C PRO A 229 -16.09 -3.19 11.77
N LYS A 230 -15.63 -1.98 12.12
CA LYS A 230 -15.03 -1.04 11.16
C LYS A 230 -13.82 -1.69 10.48
N VAL A 231 -13.85 -1.76 9.15
CA VAL A 231 -12.73 -2.26 8.33
C VAL A 231 -11.63 -1.20 8.30
N ASN A 232 -10.37 -1.61 8.49
CA ASN A 232 -9.22 -0.72 8.43
C ASN A 232 -8.97 -0.28 6.98
N HIS A 233 -8.95 1.03 6.75
CA HIS A 233 -8.44 1.61 5.51
C HIS A 233 -6.90 1.62 5.54
N PRO A 234 -6.22 1.56 4.38
CA PRO A 234 -4.81 1.94 4.32
C PRO A 234 -4.63 3.36 4.89
N VAL A 235 -3.48 3.58 5.50
CA VAL A 235 -3.17 4.64 6.47
C VAL A 235 -3.61 6.04 6.03
N SER A 236 -4.22 6.80 6.96
CA SER A 236 -4.64 8.19 6.72
C SER A 236 -3.47 9.17 6.91
N LEU A 237 -3.45 10.29 6.17
CA LEU A 237 -2.43 11.34 6.31
C LEU A 237 -2.28 11.83 7.77
N SER A 238 -3.39 11.90 8.51
CA SER A 238 -3.39 12.29 9.93
C SER A 238 -2.60 11.31 10.81
N GLN A 239 -2.55 10.03 10.44
CA GLN A 239 -1.73 9.03 11.13
C GLN A 239 -0.25 9.21 10.78
N PHE A 240 0.08 9.52 9.53
CA PHE A 240 1.46 9.83 9.08
C PHE A 240 2.06 11.09 9.72
N LEU A 241 1.28 12.17 9.82
CA LEU A 241 1.73 13.45 10.39
C LEU A 241 1.49 13.53 11.91
N SER A 242 1.04 12.45 12.55
CA SER A 242 0.75 12.45 13.99
C SER A 242 2.04 12.47 14.82
N PRO A 243 2.06 13.17 15.97
CA PRO A 243 3.18 13.11 16.91
C PRO A 243 3.50 11.69 17.37
N SER A 244 2.51 10.79 17.44
CA SER A 244 2.67 9.40 17.87
C SER A 244 3.46 8.56 16.87
N PHE A 245 3.32 8.83 15.56
CA PHE A 245 4.09 8.15 14.50
C PHE A 245 5.52 8.67 14.39
N CYS A 246 5.76 9.98 14.52
CA CYS A 246 7.12 10.53 14.52
C CYS A 246 7.92 10.19 15.80
N CYS A 247 7.25 10.04 16.95
CA CYS A 247 7.94 9.68 18.20
C CYS A 247 8.38 8.20 18.25
N MET A 248 7.65 7.30 17.59
CA MET A 248 7.96 5.85 17.58
C MET A 248 9.14 5.46 16.67
N VAL A 249 9.54 6.30 15.72
CA VAL A 249 10.67 6.04 14.81
C VAL A 249 12.03 6.36 15.46
N LEU A 250 12.03 7.03 16.63
CA LEU A 250 13.22 7.54 17.30
C LEU A 250 13.62 6.79 18.59
N GLN A 251 13.26 5.51 18.72
CA GLN A 251 13.64 4.69 19.88
C GLN A 251 14.33 3.39 19.50
#